data_AF-A0A1I0PL69-F1
#
_entry.id   AF-A0A1I0PL69-F1
#
_cell.length_a   1.000
_cell.length_b   1.000
_cell.length_c   1.000
_cell.angle_alpha   90.00
_cell.angle_beta   90.00
_cell.angle_gamma   90.00
#
_symmetry.space_group_name_H-M   'P 1'
#
loop_
_entity.id
_entity.type
_entity.pdbx_description
1 polymer ?
#
loop_
_entity_poly.entity_id
_entity_poly.type
_entity_poly.pdbx_seq_one_letter_code
_entity_poly.pdbx_strand_id
1 'polypeptide(L)' 'MERFVQLIVAGGVVLVGALWLVAVAEAWSADWLAGVALALLGAGANVAGIVRELESGAFAVGGE' A
#
# COMPACT_ATOMS: atom_id res chain seq x y z
N MET A 1 2.56 17.14 1.74
CA MET A 1 1.23 16.62 1.36
C MET A 1 1.21 15.81 0.06
N GLU A 2 1.62 16.35 -1.10
CA GLU A 2 1.29 15.73 -2.40
C GLU A 2 1.90 14.33 -2.64
N ARG A 3 3.17 14.11 -2.27
CA ARG A 3 3.82 12.78 -2.38
C ARG A 3 3.25 11.73 -1.42
N PHE A 4 2.80 12.14 -0.23
CA PHE A 4 2.17 11.22 0.73
C PHE A 4 0.84 10.70 0.17
N VAL A 5 -0.02 11.62 -0.25
CA VAL A 5 -1.31 11.28 -0.86
C VAL A 5 -1.10 10.43 -2.12
N GLN A 6 -0.13 10.77 -2.96
CA GLN A 6 0.21 9.96 -4.14
C GLN A 6 0.63 8.52 -3.78
N LEU A 7 1.45 8.33 -2.74
CA LEU A 7 1.86 6.99 -2.30
C LEU A 7 0.70 6.16 -1.75
N ILE A 8 -0.18 6.78 -0.94
CA ILE A 8 -1.38 6.13 -0.40
C ILE A 8 -2.34 5.76 -1.53
N VAL A 9 -2.64 6.70 -2.44
CA VAL A 9 -3.56 6.48 -3.55
C VAL A 9 -3.01 5.43 -4.53
N ALA A 10 -1.75 5.55 -4.94
CA ALA A 10 -1.12 4.57 -5.82
C ALA A 10 -1.06 3.19 -5.16
N GLY A 11 -0.64 3.11 -3.89
CA GLY A 11 -0.61 1.86 -3.13
C GLY A 11 -2.01 1.24 -2.99
N GLY A 12 -3.03 2.06 -2.73
CA GLY A 12 -4.42 1.62 -2.63
C GLY A 12 -4.98 1.08 -3.94
N VAL A 13 -4.73 1.76 -5.06
CA VAL A 13 -5.15 1.29 -6.40
C VAL A 13 -4.48 -0.03 -6.75
N VAL A 14 -3.18 -0.14 -6.50
CA VAL A 14 -2.42 -1.40 -6.71
C VAL A 14 -2.98 -2.51 -5.83
N LEU A 15 -3.26 -2.23 -4.56
CA LEU A 15 -3.82 -3.20 -3.63
C LEU A 15 -5.19 -3.73 -4.10
N VAL A 16 -6.10 -2.83 -4.50
CA VAL A 16 -7.43 -3.22 -4.98
C VAL A 16 -7.33 -4.08 -6.24
N GLY A 17 -6.51 -3.68 -7.21
CA GLY A 17 -6.30 -4.46 -8.43
C GLY A 17 -5.70 -5.84 -8.15
N ALA A 18 -4.73 -5.90 -7.24
CA ALA A 18 -4.11 -7.15 -6.83
C ALA A 18 -5.10 -8.10 -6.13
N LEU A 19 -5.92 -7.59 -5.21
CA LEU A 19 -6.96 -8.37 -4.54
C LEU A 19 -8.02 -8.90 -5.51
N TRP A 20 -8.37 -8.11 -6.53
CA TRP A 20 -9.25 -8.55 -7.60
C TRP A 20 -8.64 -9.71 -8.39
N LEU A 21 -7.36 -9.62 -8.73
CA LEU A 21 -6.64 -10.67 -9.44
C LEU A 21 -6.60 -11.96 -8.59
N VAL A 22 -6.30 -11.85 -7.30
CA VAL A 22 -6.36 -12.98 -6.35
C VAL A 22 -7.75 -13.60 -6.27
N ALA A 23 -8.81 -12.81 -6.31
CA ALA A 23 -10.18 -13.28 -6.18
C ALA A 23 -10.69 -14.03 -7.42
N VAL A 24 -10.19 -13.68 -8.61
CA VAL A 24 -10.63 -14.27 -9.89
C VAL A 24 -9.69 -15.39 -10.37
N ALA A 25 -8.42 -15.36 -9.97
CA ALA A 25 -7.45 -16.39 -10.34
C ALA A 25 -7.69 -17.72 -9.61
N GLU A 26 -7.34 -18.83 -10.27
CA GLU A 26 -7.38 -20.14 -9.65
C GLU A 26 -6.37 -20.22 -8.49
N ALA A 27 -6.80 -20.75 -7.35
CA ALA A 27 -5.93 -20.88 -6.19
C ALA A 27 -4.67 -21.68 -6.55
N TRP A 28 -3.51 -21.23 -6.07
CA TRP A 28 -2.18 -21.80 -6.37
C TRP A 28 -1.67 -21.65 -7.81
N SER A 29 -2.42 -20.97 -8.69
CA SER A 29 -1.90 -20.61 -10.01
C SER A 29 -0.80 -19.53 -9.92
N ALA A 30 0.02 -19.43 -10.97
CA ALA A 30 1.05 -18.40 -11.07
C ALA A 30 0.44 -16.98 -11.00
N ASP A 31 -0.72 -16.77 -11.62
CA ASP A 31 -1.44 -15.51 -11.58
C ASP A 31 -1.90 -15.18 -10.16
N TRP A 32 -2.48 -16.15 -9.44
CA TRP A 32 -2.87 -15.97 -8.04
C TRP A 32 -1.69 -15.57 -7.15
N LEU A 33 -0.53 -16.23 -7.32
CA LEU A 33 0.69 -15.88 -6.58
C LEU A 33 1.18 -14.47 -6.91
N ALA A 34 1.12 -14.07 -8.18
CA ALA A 34 1.47 -12.71 -8.59
C ALA A 34 0.52 -11.68 -7.95
N GLY A 35 -0.78 -11.97 -7.92
CA GLY A 35 -1.78 -11.16 -7.24
C GLY A 35 -1.50 -11.02 -5.74
N VAL A 36 -1.15 -12.10 -5.06
CA VAL A 36 -0.80 -12.06 -3.62
C VAL A 36 0.45 -11.21 -3.39
N ALA A 37 1.49 -11.38 -4.21
CA ALA A 37 2.72 -10.59 -4.12
C ALA A 37 2.45 -9.10 -4.33
N LEU A 38 1.63 -8.74 -5.32
CA LEU A 38 1.23 -7.35 -5.58
C LEU A 38 0.38 -6.79 -4.44
N ALA A 39 -0.49 -7.59 -3.83
CA ALA A 39 -1.30 -7.17 -2.68
C ALA A 39 -0.41 -6.85 -1.47
N LEU A 40 0.60 -7.68 -1.20
CA LEU A 40 1.59 -7.41 -0.14
C LEU A 40 2.38 -6.13 -0.42
N LEU A 41 2.79 -5.89 -1.67
CA LEU A 41 3.47 -4.65 -2.05
C LEU A 41 2.58 -3.42 -1.89
N GLY A 42 1.32 -3.48 -2.35
CA GLY A 42 0.36 -2.38 -2.19
C GLY A 42 0.06 -2.07 -0.73
N ALA A 43 -0.08 -3.09 0.11
CA ALA A 43 -0.21 -2.94 1.56
C ALA A 43 1.04 -2.31 2.18
N GLY A 44 2.23 -2.80 1.83
CA GLY A 44 3.51 -2.27 2.31
C GLY A 44 3.71 -0.80 1.94
N ALA A 45 3.36 -0.41 0.71
CA ALA A 45 3.42 0.98 0.25
C ALA A 45 2.50 1.91 1.06
N ASN A 46 1.29 1.45 1.40
CA ASN A 46 0.38 2.19 2.27
C ASN A 46 0.94 2.35 3.68
N VAL A 47 1.40 1.24 4.29
CA VAL A 47 1.99 1.27 5.65
C VAL A 47 3.20 2.19 5.70
N ALA A 48 4.10 2.12 4.70
CA ALA A 48 5.27 2.99 4.62
C ALA A 48 4.88 4.47 4.43
N GLY A 49 3.84 4.75 3.65
CA GLY A 49 3.28 6.09 3.51
C GLY A 49 2.78 6.63 4.86
N ILE A 50 1.98 5.84 5.58
CA ILE A 50 1.41 6.20 6.89
C ILE A 50 2.51 6.44 7.92
N VAL A 51 3.47 5.53 8.06
CA VAL A 51 4.55 5.63 9.06
C VAL A 51 5.39 6.88 8.83
N ARG A 52 5.75 7.20 7.58
CA ARG A 52 6.52 8.42 7.26
C ARG A 52 5.77 9.70 7.64
N GLU A 53 4.45 9.72 7.47
CA GLU A 53 3.64 10.87 7.88
C GLU A 53 3.57 10.99 9.41
N LEU A 54 3.37 9.85 10.11
CA LEU A 54 3.35 9.82 11.57
C LEU A 54 4.68 10.29 12.19
N GLU A 55 5.83 9.89 11.64
CA GLU A 55 7.14 10.40 12.05
C GLU A 55 7.23 11.91 11.85
N SER A 56 6.81 12.42 10.70
CA SER A 56 6.84 13.87 10.42
C SER A 56 5.92 14.68 11.35
N GLY A 57 4.76 14.12 11.72
CA GLY A 57 3.82 14.73 12.66
C GLY A 57 4.30 14.67 14.12
N ALA A 58 5.02 13.63 14.53
CA ALA A 58 5.57 13.50 15.87
C ALA A 58 6.65 14.55 16.18
N PHE A 59 7.46 14.93 15.19
CA PHE A 59 8.43 16.02 15.33
C PHE A 59 7.80 17.43 15.31
N ALA A 60 6.55 17.57 14.85
CA ALA A 60 5.84 18.85 14.85
C ALA A 60 5.23 19.23 16.21
N VAL A 61 5.03 18.26 17.11
CA VAL A 61 4.41 18.48 18.43
C VAL A 61 5.41 18.91 19.51
N GLY A 62 6.73 18.80 19.26
CA GLY A 62 7.78 19.13 20.23
C GLY A 62 8.39 20.53 20.10
N GLY A 63 7.81 21.40 19.26
CA GLY A 63 8.36 22.71 18.91
C GLY A 63 7.42 23.86 19.20
N GLU A 64 6.87 23.94 20.40
CA GLU A 64 6.26 25.16 20.96
C GLU A 64 6.73 25.38 22.40
#